data_AF-A0A7D5TT46-F1
#
_entry.id   AF-A0A7D5TT46-F1
#
_cell.length_a   1.000
_cell.length_b   1.000
_cell.length_c   1.000
_cell.angle_alpha   90.00
_cell.angle_beta   90.00
_cell.angle_gamma   90.00
#
_symmetry.space_group_name_H-M   'P 1'
#
loop_
_entity.id
_entity.type
_entity.pdbx_description
1 polymer ?
#
loop_
_entity_poly.entity_id
_entity_poly.type
_entity_poly.pdbx_seq_one_letter_code
_entity_poly.pdbx_strand_id
1 'polypeptide(L)'
;MIEDGRSHRYGDDRQTYVPISTIFSDTTDEGCRVCGNPVTDPFKLYCSRYCKNLAEAIHSLLTWESVRTFVRDHRDDRTCQRCERKSGEDLPDNVFLEVDHIKPISKGGHPFDPRNLQTLCEPCHDIKGTSIEDFRDKDPKEAPKKQEFAKTVLSDFTDAEPEPDGPSLLELGKQSERDDTPSALELGREQSENNDGVDRSE
;
A
#
# COMPACT_ATOMS: atom_id res chain seq x y z
N MET A 1 45.54 -23.16 16.76
CA MET A 1 45.70 -21.96 15.90
C MET A 1 45.43 -22.47 14.49
N ILE A 2 44.32 -22.20 13.82
CA ILE A 2 43.51 -20.99 13.73
C ILE A 2 42.03 -21.42 13.70
N GLU A 3 41.20 -20.77 14.52
CA GLU A 3 39.74 -20.88 14.50
C GLU A 3 39.22 -19.89 13.44
N ASP A 4 38.65 -20.38 12.34
CA ASP A 4 37.83 -19.55 11.44
C ASP A 4 36.37 -19.92 11.63
N GLY A 5 35.86 -19.58 12.82
CA GLY A 5 34.44 -19.46 13.10
C GLY A 5 33.88 -18.27 12.33
N ARG A 6 33.56 -18.47 11.05
CA ARG A 6 32.80 -17.49 10.27
C ARG A 6 31.34 -17.61 10.68
N SER A 7 30.98 -16.98 11.81
CA SER A 7 29.59 -16.87 12.24
C SER A 7 28.81 -16.18 11.13
N HIS A 8 27.91 -16.91 10.49
CA HIS A 8 26.82 -16.33 9.71
C HIS A 8 26.12 -15.33 10.63
N ARG A 9 26.39 -14.04 10.44
CA ARG A 9 25.68 -12.97 11.13
C ARG A 9 24.31 -12.87 10.49
N TYR A 10 23.41 -13.79 10.86
CA TYR A 10 21.98 -13.52 10.74
C TYR A 10 21.72 -12.29 11.59
N GLY A 11 21.58 -11.14 10.93
CA GLY A 11 21.19 -9.89 11.54
C GLY A 11 19.92 -10.12 12.36
N ASP A 12 19.85 -9.46 13.50
CA ASP A 12 18.71 -9.48 14.41
C ASP A 12 17.46 -8.93 13.70
N ASP A 13 16.72 -9.81 13.01
CA ASP A 13 15.47 -9.55 12.27
C ASP A 13 14.33 -9.01 13.18
N ARG A 14 14.58 -8.77 14.46
CA ARG A 14 13.60 -8.27 15.44
C ARG A 14 13.25 -6.80 15.26
N GLN A 15 14.01 -6.02 14.49
CA GLN A 15 13.81 -4.57 14.42
C GLN A 15 12.75 -4.11 13.42
N THR A 16 12.19 -5.02 12.60
CA THR A 16 11.23 -4.68 11.52
C THR A 16 9.95 -5.51 11.54
N TYR A 17 9.60 -6.17 12.65
CA TYR A 17 8.30 -6.84 12.74
C TYR A 17 7.22 -5.85 13.18
N VAL A 18 6.25 -5.59 12.30
CA VAL A 18 5.03 -4.84 12.64
C VAL A 18 3.94 -5.86 13.00
N PRO A 19 3.50 -5.94 14.26
CA PRO A 19 2.42 -6.83 14.63
C PRO A 19 1.13 -6.34 13.98
N ILE A 20 0.28 -7.27 13.57
CA ILE A 20 -0.99 -6.95 12.89
C ILE A 20 -1.89 -6.04 13.74
N SER A 21 -1.78 -6.09 15.07
CA SER A 21 -2.49 -5.21 16.01
C SER A 21 -2.07 -3.74 15.93
N THR A 22 -0.86 -3.43 15.42
CA THR A 22 -0.43 -2.05 15.17
C THR A 22 -1.11 -1.46 13.94
N ILE A 23 -1.50 -2.30 12.98
CA ILE A 23 -2.15 -1.89 11.73
C ILE A 23 -3.67 -1.83 11.93
N PHE A 24 -4.21 -2.89 12.54
CA PHE A 24 -5.63 -3.03 12.84
C PHE A 24 -5.77 -3.09 14.35
N SER A 25 -6.35 -2.05 14.95
CA SER A 25 -6.50 -1.94 16.41
C SER A 25 -7.03 -3.23 17.02
N ASP A 26 -6.57 -3.56 18.23
CA ASP A 26 -7.25 -4.53 19.08
C ASP A 26 -8.61 -3.93 19.47
N THR A 27 -9.61 -4.15 18.62
CA THR A 27 -11.01 -3.89 18.96
C THR A 27 -11.36 -4.70 20.19
N THR A 28 -12.22 -4.15 21.06
CA THR A 28 -12.82 -4.90 22.18
C THR A 28 -13.32 -6.26 21.69
N ASP A 29 -13.31 -7.28 22.55
CA ASP A 29 -13.49 -8.73 22.27
C ASP A 29 -14.72 -9.15 21.41
N GLU A 30 -15.54 -8.20 20.96
CA GLU A 30 -16.79 -8.40 20.23
C GLU A 30 -16.76 -7.82 18.79
N GLY A 31 -15.69 -7.13 18.36
CA GLY A 31 -15.62 -6.43 17.07
C GLY A 31 -14.57 -6.97 16.09
N CYS A 32 -14.85 -6.86 14.79
CA CYS A 32 -13.91 -7.16 13.71
C CYS A 32 -12.78 -6.10 13.65
N ARG A 33 -11.52 -6.53 13.59
CA ARG A 33 -10.35 -5.63 13.56
C ARG A 33 -10.28 -4.71 12.33
N VAL A 34 -10.97 -5.08 11.25
CA VAL A 34 -10.93 -4.35 9.97
C VAL A 34 -12.08 -3.37 9.80
N CYS A 35 -13.30 -3.78 10.14
CA CYS A 35 -14.50 -2.98 9.88
C CYS A 35 -15.34 -2.66 11.12
N GLY A 36 -14.99 -3.20 12.29
CA GLY A 36 -15.72 -2.98 13.54
C GLY A 36 -17.04 -3.75 13.69
N ASN A 37 -17.52 -4.43 12.64
CA ASN A 37 -18.75 -5.25 12.73
C ASN A 37 -18.64 -6.36 13.78
N PRO A 38 -19.76 -6.75 14.42
CA PRO A 38 -19.75 -7.80 15.42
C PRO A 38 -19.23 -9.11 14.84
N VAL A 39 -18.38 -9.81 15.60
CA VAL A 39 -17.92 -11.14 15.26
C VAL A 39 -18.85 -12.18 15.87
N THR A 40 -19.06 -13.29 15.16
CA THR A 40 -19.98 -14.36 15.62
C THR A 40 -19.46 -15.10 16.85
N ASP A 41 -18.17 -14.95 17.17
CA ASP A 41 -17.46 -15.73 18.17
C ASP A 41 -16.35 -14.86 18.80
N PRO A 42 -16.20 -14.84 20.14
CA PRO A 42 -15.18 -14.03 20.84
C PRO A 42 -13.73 -14.35 20.45
N PHE A 43 -13.44 -15.55 19.95
CA PHE A 43 -12.10 -15.94 19.50
C PHE A 43 -11.84 -15.57 18.03
N LYS A 44 -12.85 -15.11 17.29
CA LYS A 44 -12.68 -14.67 15.90
C LYS A 44 -12.29 -13.20 15.85
N LEU A 45 -11.22 -12.91 15.12
CA LEU A 45 -10.73 -11.53 14.93
C LEU A 45 -11.42 -10.79 13.77
N TYR A 46 -12.12 -11.51 12.88
CA TYR A 46 -12.69 -10.96 11.65
C TYR A 46 -14.12 -11.46 11.42
N CYS A 47 -15.01 -10.57 10.98
CA CYS A 47 -16.42 -10.90 10.72
C CYS A 47 -16.62 -11.72 9.43
N SER A 48 -15.65 -11.72 8.52
CA SER A 48 -15.74 -12.39 7.23
C SER A 48 -14.37 -12.78 6.66
N ARG A 49 -14.36 -13.69 5.68
CA ARG A 49 -13.16 -14.04 4.93
C ARG A 49 -12.59 -12.84 4.17
N TYR A 50 -13.45 -11.94 3.71
CA TYR A 50 -13.03 -10.69 3.07
C TYR A 50 -12.18 -9.82 4.01
N CYS A 51 -12.67 -9.56 5.23
CA CYS A 51 -11.93 -8.78 6.21
C CYS A 51 -10.60 -9.46 6.60
N LYS A 52 -10.61 -10.79 6.79
CA LYS A 52 -9.38 -11.54 7.02
C LYS A 52 -8.36 -11.35 5.90
N ASN A 53 -8.78 -11.57 4.65
CA ASN A 53 -7.90 -11.45 3.49
C ASN A 53 -7.37 -10.02 3.33
N LEU A 54 -8.19 -9.00 3.58
CA LEU A 54 -7.77 -7.60 3.52
C LEU A 54 -6.70 -7.31 4.58
N ALA A 55 -6.88 -7.82 5.80
CA ALA A 55 -5.91 -7.65 6.87
C ALA A 55 -4.57 -8.33 6.56
N GLU A 56 -4.61 -9.57 6.07
CA GLU A 56 -3.43 -10.32 5.65
C GLU A 56 -2.72 -9.65 4.47
N ALA A 57 -3.47 -9.14 3.49
CA ALA A 57 -2.92 -8.44 2.35
C ALA A 57 -2.17 -7.16 2.79
N ILE A 58 -2.78 -6.33 3.63
CA ILE A 58 -2.15 -5.10 4.14
C ILE A 58 -0.94 -5.44 5.01
N HIS A 59 -1.05 -6.45 5.89
CA HIS A 59 0.06 -6.88 6.73
C HIS A 59 1.26 -7.33 5.90
N SER A 60 1.04 -8.06 4.80
CA SER A 60 2.12 -8.51 3.92
C SER A 60 2.87 -7.36 3.22
N LEU A 61 2.28 -6.16 3.10
CA LEU A 61 3.00 -4.97 2.61
C LEU A 61 3.97 -4.39 3.65
N LEU A 62 3.86 -4.80 4.91
CA LEU A 62 4.61 -4.27 6.06
C LEU A 62 5.46 -5.34 6.76
N THR A 63 5.65 -6.49 6.13
CA THR A 63 6.56 -7.54 6.62
C THR A 63 7.81 -7.62 5.77
N TRP A 64 8.97 -7.69 6.42
CA TRP A 64 10.25 -7.78 5.73
C TRP A 64 10.33 -8.99 4.80
N GLU A 65 9.82 -10.15 5.23
CA GLU A 65 9.84 -11.38 4.41
C GLU A 65 9.10 -11.22 3.08
N SER A 66 7.90 -10.64 3.11
CA SER A 66 7.08 -10.46 1.92
C SER A 66 7.68 -9.41 1.00
N VAL A 67 8.12 -8.29 1.56
CA VAL A 67 8.72 -7.18 0.79
C VAL A 67 10.06 -7.59 0.17
N ARG A 68 10.95 -8.24 0.94
CA ARG A 68 12.26 -8.70 0.44
C ARG A 68 12.09 -9.75 -0.66
N THR A 69 11.14 -10.67 -0.50
CA THR A 69 10.86 -11.71 -1.50
C THR A 69 10.33 -11.08 -2.78
N PHE A 70 9.37 -10.15 -2.67
CA PHE A 70 8.88 -9.41 -3.83
C PHE A 70 10.00 -8.65 -4.55
N VAL A 71 10.82 -7.90 -3.82
CA VAL A 71 11.92 -7.13 -4.39
C VAL A 71 12.94 -8.04 -5.08
N ARG A 72 13.42 -9.08 -4.39
CA ARG A 72 14.44 -9.98 -4.91
C ARG A 72 13.94 -10.84 -6.06
N ASP A 73 12.79 -11.50 -5.90
CA ASP A 73 12.35 -12.55 -6.81
C ASP A 73 11.45 -12.04 -7.93
N HIS A 74 10.67 -10.98 -7.71
CA HIS A 74 9.71 -10.49 -8.71
C HIS A 74 10.15 -9.19 -9.39
N ARG A 75 10.72 -8.24 -8.64
CA ARG A 75 11.14 -6.94 -9.22
C ARG A 75 12.51 -7.04 -9.87
N ASP A 76 13.48 -7.59 -9.15
CA ASP A 76 14.89 -7.62 -9.56
C ASP A 76 15.29 -8.94 -10.24
N ASP A 77 14.36 -9.90 -10.37
CA ASP A 77 14.59 -11.23 -10.98
C ASP A 77 15.90 -11.89 -10.50
N ARG A 78 16.15 -11.85 -9.19
CA ARG A 78 17.34 -12.38 -8.53
C ARG A 78 18.64 -11.87 -9.16
N THR A 79 18.67 -10.59 -9.51
CA THR A 79 19.82 -9.92 -10.14
C THR A 79 20.35 -8.81 -9.25
N CYS A 80 21.67 -8.80 -9.04
CA CYS A 80 22.33 -7.72 -8.30
C CYS A 80 22.21 -6.41 -9.07
N GLN A 81 21.57 -5.40 -8.47
CA GLN A 81 21.30 -4.11 -9.10
C GLN A 81 22.56 -3.29 -9.37
N ARG A 82 23.70 -3.64 -8.76
CA ARG A 82 24.97 -2.93 -8.98
C ARG A 82 25.87 -3.53 -10.05
N CYS A 83 25.96 -4.86 -10.09
CA CYS A 83 26.91 -5.55 -10.98
C CYS A 83 26.21 -6.42 -12.02
N GLU A 84 24.87 -6.39 -12.06
CA GLU A 84 24.01 -7.04 -13.06
C GLU A 84 24.14 -8.58 -13.12
N ARG A 85 24.88 -9.18 -12.19
CA ARG A 85 25.03 -10.63 -12.09
C ARG A 85 23.83 -11.29 -11.44
N LYS A 86 23.34 -12.36 -12.05
CA LYS A 86 22.17 -13.11 -11.60
C LYS A 86 22.53 -14.33 -10.76
N SER A 87 21.73 -14.60 -9.72
CA SER A 87 21.90 -15.75 -8.84
C SER A 87 21.63 -17.06 -9.58
N GLY A 88 22.55 -18.03 -9.47
CA GLY A 88 22.45 -19.32 -10.15
C GLY A 88 22.90 -19.32 -11.61
N GLU A 89 23.34 -18.17 -12.14
CA GLU A 89 23.86 -18.02 -13.50
C GLU A 89 25.28 -17.42 -13.45
N ASP A 90 25.41 -16.14 -13.08
CA ASP A 90 26.70 -15.42 -13.12
C ASP A 90 27.39 -15.30 -11.75
N LEU A 91 26.60 -15.42 -10.66
CA LEU A 91 27.14 -15.39 -9.31
C LEU A 91 27.70 -16.75 -8.91
N PRO A 92 28.87 -16.81 -8.25
CA PRO A 92 29.38 -18.05 -7.66
C PRO A 92 28.40 -18.63 -6.65
N ASP A 93 28.36 -19.96 -6.51
CA ASP A 93 27.44 -20.69 -5.62
C ASP A 93 27.51 -20.26 -4.15
N ASN A 94 28.65 -19.71 -3.73
CA ASN A 94 28.88 -19.26 -2.35
C ASN A 94 28.58 -17.77 -2.13
N VAL A 95 28.02 -17.07 -3.13
CA VAL A 95 27.66 -15.66 -3.05
C VAL A 95 26.14 -15.52 -3.09
N PHE A 96 25.59 -14.95 -2.02
CA PHE A 96 24.15 -14.77 -1.88
C PHE A 96 23.71 -13.36 -2.24
N LEU A 97 22.42 -13.23 -2.58
CA LEU A 97 21.75 -11.96 -2.76
C LEU A 97 21.01 -11.56 -1.48
N GLU A 98 21.18 -10.31 -1.10
CA GLU A 98 20.48 -9.65 -0.01
C GLU A 98 19.70 -8.45 -0.52
N VAL A 99 18.61 -8.11 0.15
CA VAL A 99 17.86 -6.89 -0.13
C VAL A 99 18.31 -5.82 0.85
N ASP A 100 18.86 -4.75 0.30
CA ASP A 100 19.47 -3.65 1.05
C ASP A 100 18.66 -2.35 0.92
N HIS A 101 18.71 -1.52 1.95
CA HIS A 101 18.09 -0.19 1.93
C HIS A 101 19.01 0.83 1.24
N ILE A 102 18.51 1.45 0.17
CA ILE A 102 19.16 2.56 -0.55
C ILE A 102 19.50 3.68 0.44
N LYS A 103 18.51 4.18 1.17
CA LYS A 103 18.70 5.02 2.35
C LYS A 103 18.62 4.12 3.59
N PRO A 104 19.70 3.94 4.36
CA PRO A 104 19.68 3.11 5.57
C PRO A 104 18.61 3.55 6.57
N ILE A 105 18.02 2.60 7.30
CA ILE A 105 17.01 2.85 8.34
C ILE A 105 17.53 3.85 9.39
N SER A 106 18.79 3.71 9.81
CA SER A 106 19.46 4.61 10.77
C SER A 106 19.55 6.07 10.30
N LYS A 107 19.37 6.32 9.00
CA LYS A 107 19.33 7.66 8.40
C LYS A 107 17.90 8.10 8.06
N GLY A 108 16.88 7.36 8.48
CA GLY A 108 15.47 7.62 8.20
C GLY A 108 15.03 7.18 6.81
N GLY A 109 15.55 6.04 6.32
CA GLY A 109 14.97 5.33 5.19
C GLY A 109 13.73 4.53 5.59
N HIS A 110 12.76 4.42 4.69
CA HIS A 110 11.55 3.63 4.95
C HIS A 110 11.89 2.13 4.93
N PRO A 111 11.50 1.35 5.96
CA PRO A 111 11.90 -0.05 6.09
C PRO A 111 11.27 -0.97 5.03
N PHE A 112 10.04 -0.67 4.62
CA PHE A 112 9.23 -1.55 3.75
C PHE A 112 8.91 -0.95 2.38
N ASP A 113 9.41 0.25 2.04
CA ASP A 113 9.06 0.87 0.75
C ASP A 113 9.94 0.23 -0.33
N PRO A 114 9.37 -0.50 -1.31
CA PRO A 114 10.17 -1.11 -2.36
C PRO A 114 11.03 -0.10 -3.11
N ARG A 115 10.65 1.18 -3.16
CA ARG A 115 11.44 2.23 -3.81
C ARG A 115 12.73 2.58 -3.06
N ASN A 116 12.81 2.23 -1.77
CA ASN A 116 13.99 2.38 -0.94
C ASN A 116 14.81 1.07 -0.85
N LEU A 117 14.46 0.04 -1.60
CA LEU A 117 15.11 -1.28 -1.54
C LEU A 117 15.77 -1.65 -2.86
N GLN A 118 16.89 -2.36 -2.79
CA GLN A 118 17.64 -2.87 -3.93
C GLN A 118 18.26 -4.23 -3.61
N THR A 119 18.25 -5.15 -4.58
CA THR A 119 18.92 -6.44 -4.43
C THR A 119 20.41 -6.30 -4.73
N LEU A 120 21.28 -6.70 -3.80
CA LEU A 120 22.74 -6.66 -3.96
C LEU A 120 23.33 -8.03 -3.61
N CYS A 121 24.40 -8.41 -4.30
CA CYS A 121 25.23 -9.53 -3.83
C CYS A 121 26.08 -9.11 -2.64
N GLU A 122 26.46 -10.07 -1.79
CA GLU A 122 27.29 -9.85 -0.58
C GLU A 122 28.49 -8.90 -0.84
N PRO A 123 29.33 -9.07 -1.88
CA PRO A 123 30.43 -8.13 -2.15
C PRO A 123 29.97 -6.70 -2.48
N CYS A 124 28.87 -6.55 -3.22
CA CYS A 124 28.35 -5.24 -3.59
C CYS A 124 27.71 -4.53 -2.38
N HIS A 125 27.04 -5.29 -1.53
CA HIS A 125 26.46 -4.82 -0.28
C HIS A 125 27.57 -4.33 0.68
N ASP A 126 28.63 -5.11 0.86
CA ASP A 126 29.78 -4.72 1.70
C ASP A 126 30.44 -3.42 1.25
N ILE A 127 30.61 -3.24 -0.07
CA ILE A 127 31.21 -2.02 -0.62
C ILE A 127 30.28 -0.82 -0.44
N LYS A 128 28.96 -0.98 -0.57
CA LYS A 128 28.00 0.10 -0.30
C LYS A 128 28.05 0.52 1.17
N GLY A 129 28.02 -0.47 2.06
CA GLY A 129 27.96 -0.27 3.50
C GLY A 129 26.80 0.67 3.88
N THR A 130 27.11 1.80 4.52
CA THR A 130 26.11 2.77 5.01
C THR A 130 25.92 3.97 4.07
N SER A 131 26.45 3.93 2.85
CA SER A 131 26.25 4.99 1.85
C SER A 131 24.77 5.06 1.45
N ILE A 132 24.36 6.22 0.91
CA ILE A 132 23.03 6.40 0.31
C ILE A 132 23.23 6.32 -1.20
N GLU A 133 23.24 5.11 -1.73
CA GLU A 133 23.44 4.83 -3.15
C GLU A 133 22.31 3.98 -3.69
N ASP A 134 21.74 4.42 -4.81
CA ASP A 134 20.74 3.70 -5.59
C ASP A 134 21.43 3.19 -6.85
N PHE A 135 21.64 1.87 -6.90
CA PHE A 135 22.31 1.22 -8.02
C PHE A 135 21.33 0.74 -9.09
N ARG A 136 20.02 0.81 -8.84
CA ARG A 136 19.01 0.40 -9.82
C ARG A 136 19.11 1.28 -11.07
N ASP A 137 18.68 0.72 -12.19
CA ASP A 137 18.61 1.46 -13.46
C ASP A 137 17.86 2.79 -13.25
N LYS A 138 18.57 3.88 -13.54
CA LYS A 138 18.05 5.24 -13.39
C LYS A 138 17.18 5.65 -14.55
N ASP A 139 17.07 4.83 -15.59
CA ASP A 139 16.17 5.10 -16.70
C ASP A 139 14.74 4.97 -16.17
N PRO A 140 14.02 6.10 -15.99
CA PRO A 140 12.62 6.00 -15.66
C PRO A 140 11.96 5.32 -16.85
N LYS A 141 11.42 4.10 -16.63
CA LYS A 141 10.46 3.53 -17.57
C LYS A 141 9.36 4.59 -17.69
N GLU A 142 9.26 5.24 -18.84
CA GLU A 142 8.30 6.33 -19.05
C GLU A 142 6.94 5.85 -18.57
N ALA A 143 6.28 6.65 -17.73
CA ALA A 143 4.94 6.32 -17.30
C ALA A 143 4.07 6.13 -18.55
N PRO A 144 3.28 5.04 -18.64
CA PRO A 144 2.45 4.81 -19.80
C PRO A 144 1.57 6.04 -20.02
N LYS A 145 1.40 6.44 -21.28
CA LYS A 145 0.57 7.60 -21.61
C LYS A 145 -0.84 7.35 -21.07
N LYS A 146 -1.57 8.41 -20.74
CA LYS A 146 -2.95 8.33 -20.23
C LYS A 146 -3.85 7.38 -21.06
N GLN A 147 -3.66 7.36 -22.39
CA GLN A 147 -4.38 6.50 -23.32
C GLN A 147 -3.96 5.02 -23.23
N GLU A 148 -2.69 4.74 -22.95
CA GLU A 148 -2.15 3.38 -22.79
C GLU A 148 -2.57 2.81 -21.44
N PHE A 149 -2.47 3.61 -20.37
CA PHE A 149 -2.96 3.23 -19.04
C PHE A 149 -4.47 2.93 -19.05
N ALA A 150 -5.27 3.79 -19.70
CA ALA A 150 -6.71 3.56 -19.84
C ALA A 150 -7.01 2.24 -20.56
N LYS A 151 -6.27 1.93 -21.64
CA LYS A 151 -6.44 0.66 -22.36
C LYS A 151 -6.13 -0.56 -21.49
N THR A 152 -5.11 -0.52 -20.65
CA THR A 152 -4.75 -1.65 -19.77
C THR A 152 -5.74 -1.85 -18.63
N VAL A 153 -6.29 -0.78 -18.07
CA VAL A 153 -7.24 -0.88 -16.94
C VAL A 153 -8.65 -1.21 -17.42
N LEU A 154 -9.04 -0.75 -18.63
CA LEU A 154 -10.38 -0.96 -19.18
C LEU A 154 -10.50 -2.17 -20.11
N SER A 155 -9.40 -2.71 -20.65
CA SER A 155 -9.47 -3.86 -21.58
C SER A 155 -10.19 -5.05 -20.99
N ASP A 156 -10.02 -5.28 -19.69
CA ASP A 156 -10.62 -6.43 -18.98
C ASP A 156 -12.12 -6.22 -18.68
N PHE A 157 -12.66 -5.02 -18.94
CA PHE A 157 -14.04 -4.63 -18.65
C PHE A 157 -14.85 -4.27 -19.91
N THR A 158 -14.24 -4.23 -21.10
CA THR A 158 -14.88 -3.77 -22.34
C THR A 158 -15.23 -4.86 -23.34
N ASP A 159 -15.21 -6.13 -22.97
CA ASP A 159 -15.71 -7.23 -23.83
C ASP A 159 -17.24 -7.25 -23.98
N ALA A 160 -17.95 -6.28 -23.39
CA ALA A 160 -19.34 -6.03 -23.74
C ALA A 160 -19.39 -5.27 -25.07
N GLU A 161 -19.74 -5.99 -26.14
CA GLU A 161 -20.19 -5.41 -27.41
C GLU A 161 -21.09 -4.20 -27.10
N PRO A 162 -20.80 -3.01 -27.63
CA PRO A 162 -21.63 -1.85 -27.39
C PRO A 162 -23.01 -2.13 -27.99
N GLU A 163 -24.01 -2.27 -27.12
CA GLU A 163 -25.42 -2.29 -27.51
C GLU A 163 -25.68 -1.04 -28.38
N PRO A 164 -26.23 -1.20 -29.60
CA PRO A 164 -26.23 -0.14 -30.62
C PRO A 164 -27.07 1.10 -30.27
N ASP A 165 -27.87 1.04 -29.20
CA ASP A 165 -28.92 2.03 -28.91
C ASP A 165 -28.79 2.67 -27.50
N GLY A 166 -27.57 2.81 -26.97
CA GLY A 166 -27.32 3.50 -25.70
C GLY A 166 -26.88 4.97 -25.89
N PRO A 167 -27.43 5.95 -25.14
CA PRO A 167 -26.97 7.33 -25.21
C PRO A 167 -25.51 7.45 -24.74
N SER A 168 -24.78 8.34 -25.39
CA SER A 168 -23.36 8.58 -25.15
C SER A 168 -23.11 9.08 -23.72
N LEU A 169 -21.97 8.73 -23.14
CA LEU A 169 -21.50 9.24 -21.83
C LEU A 169 -21.41 10.78 -21.79
N LEU A 170 -21.27 11.42 -22.95
CA LEU A 170 -21.34 12.89 -23.11
C LEU A 170 -22.77 13.46 -23.00
N GLU A 171 -23.80 12.64 -23.17
CA GLU A 171 -25.21 13.02 -23.08
C GLU A 171 -25.74 12.91 -21.63
N LEU A 172 -25.23 11.94 -20.86
CA LEU A 172 -25.53 11.81 -19.42
C LEU A 172 -24.96 12.97 -18.60
N GLY A 173 -23.78 13.48 -18.96
CA GLY A 173 -23.16 14.65 -18.31
C GLY A 173 -23.89 15.97 -18.54
N LYS A 174 -24.81 16.05 -19.53
CA LYS A 174 -25.61 17.25 -19.80
C LYS A 174 -26.95 17.26 -19.08
N GLN A 175 -27.34 16.17 -18.43
CA GLN A 175 -28.60 16.10 -17.68
C GLN A 175 -28.47 16.60 -16.24
N SER A 176 -27.26 16.67 -15.67
CA SER A 176 -27.04 17.15 -14.31
C SER A 176 -26.92 18.67 -14.16
N GLU A 177 -27.00 19.45 -15.24
CA GLU A 177 -26.88 20.92 -15.21
C GLU A 177 -28.23 21.65 -15.30
N ARG A 178 -29.36 20.96 -15.07
CA ARG A 178 -30.71 21.57 -15.15
C ARG A 178 -31.61 21.39 -13.93
N ASP A 179 -31.07 21.05 -12.77
CA ASP A 179 -31.81 21.10 -11.51
C ASP A 179 -31.40 22.33 -10.71
N ASP A 180 -32.06 23.45 -11.00
CA ASP A 180 -32.08 24.65 -10.16
C ASP A 180 -32.69 24.27 -8.79
N THR A 181 -31.83 24.03 -7.80
CA THR A 181 -32.22 24.05 -6.38
C THR A 181 -31.81 25.40 -5.79
N PRO A 182 -32.70 26.15 -5.12
CA PRO A 182 -32.32 27.42 -4.52
C PRO A 182 -31.32 27.20 -3.38
N SER A 183 -30.32 28.08 -3.32
CA SER A 183 -29.28 28.11 -2.30
C SER A 183 -29.86 28.23 -0.89
N ALA A 184 -29.26 27.54 0.08
CA ALA A 184 -29.66 27.45 1.49
C ALA A 184 -29.48 28.76 2.31
N LEU A 185 -29.64 29.93 1.68
CA LEU A 185 -29.46 31.26 2.28
C LEU A 185 -30.78 32.02 2.54
N GLU A 186 -31.95 31.45 2.20
CA GLU A 186 -33.26 32.11 2.36
C GLU A 186 -34.19 31.51 3.44
N LEU A 187 -33.73 30.55 4.26
CA LEU A 187 -34.55 29.97 5.35
C LEU A 187 -34.34 30.65 6.73
N GLY A 188 -34.03 31.95 6.75
CA GLY A 188 -33.62 32.68 7.96
C GLY A 188 -34.49 33.85 8.40
N ARG A 189 -35.65 34.09 7.79
CA ARG A 189 -36.54 35.19 8.18
C ARG A 189 -38.00 34.80 8.00
N GLU A 190 -38.58 34.15 9.00
CA GLU A 190 -40.05 34.15 9.23
C GLU A 190 -40.40 33.34 10.49
N GLN A 191 -39.86 33.71 11.65
CA GLN A 191 -40.43 33.31 12.95
C GLN A 191 -40.14 34.38 14.00
N SER A 192 -40.93 35.46 14.02
CA SER A 192 -41.06 36.29 15.23
C SER A 192 -42.26 37.24 15.17
N GLU A 193 -43.47 36.75 14.93
CA GLU A 193 -44.67 37.49 15.34
C GLU A 193 -45.71 36.50 15.87
N ASN A 194 -46.29 36.83 17.02
CA ASN A 194 -47.39 36.18 17.74
C ASN A 194 -47.02 35.16 18.82
N ASN A 195 -46.58 35.66 19.99
CA ASN A 195 -47.25 35.31 21.24
C ASN A 195 -46.85 36.27 22.39
N ASP A 196 -47.60 37.36 22.54
CA ASP A 196 -47.63 38.15 23.78
C ASP A 196 -49.09 38.24 24.23
N GLY A 197 -49.40 37.73 25.43
CA GLY A 197 -50.69 37.99 26.06
C GLY A 197 -51.18 36.97 27.08
N VAL A 198 -50.42 36.68 28.15
CA VAL A 198 -51.02 36.29 29.44
C VAL A 198 -50.27 36.98 30.59
N ASP A 199 -50.78 38.18 30.88
CA ASP A 199 -51.13 38.78 32.17
C ASP A 199 -50.51 38.27 33.49
N ARG A 200 -50.04 39.23 34.30
CA ARG A 200 -49.64 39.09 35.70
C ARG A 200 -50.07 40.34 36.48
N SER A 201 -51.18 40.22 37.22
CA SER A 201 -51.59 41.01 38.40
C SER A 201 -53.02 40.55 38.76
N GLU A 202 -53.42 40.17 39.97
CA GLU A 202 -52.99 40.34 41.37
C GLU A 202 -53.30 39.08 42.19
#